data_AF-A0A7J8PPY5-F1
#
_entry.id   AF-A0A7J8PPY5-F1
#
_cell.length_a   1.000
_cell.length_b   1.000
_cell.length_c   1.000
_cell.angle_alpha   90.00
_cell.angle_beta   90.00
_cell.angle_gamma   90.00
#
_symmetry.space_group_name_H-M   'P 1'
#
loop_
_entity.id
_entity.type
_entity.pdbx_description
1 polymer ?
#
loop_
_entity_poly.entity_id
_entity_poly.type
_entity_poly.pdbx_seq_one_letter_code
_entity_poly.pdbx_strand_id
1 'polypeptide(L)'
;VLVTSYGELQDNEYLDPKTAQVAIVDHVKQACTKVRPATDEELPSAYVEEYRCALEAEILKYVAEAYPKGSSSVYCTNGKDVEEPGSDFDLVVVIAAARLSPQNFCNGSWRTIWNIEFKDDIQKLELNGKLLVGSFSSQVGAHYFEEGNVQLD
;
A
#
# COMPACT_ATOMS: atom_id res chain seq x y z
N VAL A 1 2.75 7.62 -4.42
CA VAL A 1 2.94 7.34 -2.99
C VAL A 1 1.63 7.00 -2.28
N LEU A 2 1.60 5.88 -1.57
CA LEU A 2 0.55 5.57 -0.60
C LEU A 2 1.00 6.07 0.77
N VAL A 3 0.14 6.81 1.47
CA VAL A 3 0.41 7.27 2.85
C VAL A 3 0.08 6.11 3.79
N THR A 4 1.10 5.39 4.22
CA THR A 4 0.97 4.19 5.06
C THR A 4 2.07 4.17 6.11
N SER A 5 1.82 3.52 7.24
CA SER A 5 2.83 3.31 8.30
C SER A 5 4.01 2.46 7.82
N TYR A 6 3.84 1.66 6.76
CA TYR A 6 4.92 0.84 6.19
C TYR A 6 5.94 1.65 5.38
N GLY A 7 5.52 2.80 4.87
CA GLY A 7 6.38 3.73 4.13
C GLY A 7 6.72 5.00 4.92
N GLU A 8 6.31 5.10 6.18
CA GLU A 8 6.53 6.28 7.00
C GLU A 8 7.98 6.31 7.50
N LEU A 9 8.70 7.39 7.17
CA LEU A 9 10.08 7.60 7.62
C LEU A 9 10.12 8.57 8.81
N GLN A 10 9.30 9.61 8.75
CA GLN A 10 9.07 10.63 9.78
C GLN A 10 7.61 11.09 9.70
N ASP A 11 7.11 11.85 10.68
CA ASP A 11 5.69 12.26 10.83
C ASP A 11 4.97 12.73 9.55
N ASN A 12 5.70 13.31 8.58
CA ASN A 12 5.15 13.81 7.33
C ASN A 12 5.88 13.27 6.09
N GLU A 13 6.85 12.37 6.24
CA GLU A 13 7.70 11.88 5.14
C GLU A 13 7.37 10.42 4.81
N TYR A 14 6.97 10.18 3.57
CA TYR A 14 6.53 8.87 3.09
C TYR A 14 7.37 8.41 1.90
N LEU A 15 8.02 7.27 2.05
CA LEU A 15 8.77 6.58 1.02
C LEU A 15 7.83 6.03 -0.06
N ASP A 16 8.21 6.25 -1.32
CA ASP A 16 7.69 5.61 -2.51
C ASP A 16 8.80 4.70 -3.09
N PRO A 17 8.84 3.42 -2.69
CA PRO A 17 9.89 2.49 -3.09
C PRO A 17 9.96 2.27 -4.60
N LYS A 18 8.83 2.43 -5.30
CA LYS A 18 8.73 2.26 -6.76
C LYS A 18 9.50 3.32 -7.53
N THR A 19 9.55 4.53 -7.00
CA THR A 19 10.19 5.68 -7.66
C THR A 19 11.47 6.12 -6.95
N ALA A 20 11.85 5.46 -5.85
CA ALA A 20 12.95 5.84 -4.98
C ALA A 20 12.86 7.32 -4.54
N GLN A 21 11.65 7.75 -4.19
CA GLN A 21 11.35 9.12 -3.76
C GLN A 21 10.71 9.13 -2.38
N VAL A 22 10.89 10.22 -1.65
CA VAL A 22 10.19 10.51 -0.40
C VAL A 22 9.30 11.73 -0.62
N ALA A 23 8.01 11.54 -0.37
CA ALA A 23 6.99 12.58 -0.44
C ALA A 23 6.75 13.19 0.95
N ILE A 24 6.72 14.52 1.02
CA ILE A 24 6.41 15.26 2.24
C ILE A 24 4.95 15.71 2.18
N VAL A 25 4.12 15.21 3.08
CA VAL A 25 2.67 15.37 3.05
C VAL A 25 2.20 16.32 4.15
N ASP A 26 1.38 17.30 3.78
CA ASP A 26 0.59 18.09 4.74
C ASP A 26 -0.72 17.33 4.98
N HIS A 27 -0.82 16.67 6.14
CA HIS A 27 -1.98 15.85 6.52
C HIS A 27 -3.29 16.66 6.63
N VAL A 28 -3.21 17.95 6.99
CA VAL A 28 -4.39 18.81 7.12
C VAL A 28 -4.94 19.17 5.75
N LYS A 29 -4.06 19.50 4.80
CA LYS A 29 -4.46 19.83 3.42
C LYS A 29 -4.62 18.60 2.53
N GLN A 30 -4.24 17.42 3.02
CA GLN A 30 -4.17 16.17 2.26
C GLN A 30 -3.41 16.33 0.94
N ALA A 31 -2.29 17.04 0.97
CA ALA A 31 -1.53 17.42 -0.21
C ALA A 31 -0.04 17.09 -0.06
N CYS A 32 0.56 16.59 -1.13
CA CYS A 32 2.02 16.48 -1.23
C CYS A 32 2.61 17.89 -1.44
N THR A 33 3.45 18.33 -0.52
CA THR A 33 4.06 19.68 -0.53
C THR A 33 5.42 19.70 -1.19
N LYS A 34 6.19 18.61 -1.05
CA LYS A 34 7.54 18.49 -1.58
C LYS A 34 7.87 17.02 -1.84
N VAL A 35 8.78 16.79 -2.78
CA VAL A 35 9.38 15.48 -3.05
C VAL A 35 10.89 15.61 -3.00
N ARG A 36 11.56 14.62 -2.42
CA ARG A 36 13.03 14.47 -2.44
C ARG A 36 13.39 13.04 -2.88
N PRO A 37 14.59 12.81 -3.43
CA PRO A 37 15.10 11.45 -3.60
C PRO A 37 15.22 10.75 -2.23
N ALA A 38 15.01 9.43 -2.20
CA ALA A 38 15.34 8.61 -1.05
C ALA A 38 16.86 8.49 -0.90
N THR A 39 17.36 8.38 0.34
CA THR A 39 18.77 8.08 0.60
C THR A 39 19.02 6.56 0.49
N ASP A 40 20.29 6.18 0.34
CA ASP A 40 20.65 4.76 0.27
C ASP A 40 20.30 4.02 1.57
N GLU A 41 20.28 4.68 2.73
CA GLU A 41 19.87 4.06 3.99
C GLU A 41 18.34 3.87 4.12
N GLU A 42 17.55 4.63 3.35
CA GLU A 42 16.08 4.55 3.32
C GLU A 42 15.59 3.45 2.37
N LEU A 43 16.42 3.05 1.41
CA LEU A 43 16.14 2.00 0.45
C LEU A 43 16.65 0.65 0.94
N PRO A 44 16.02 -0.47 0.53
CA PRO A 44 16.56 -1.79 0.78
C PRO A 44 17.85 -2.03 -0.02
N SER A 45 18.63 -3.01 0.42
CA SER A 45 19.81 -3.51 -0.29
C SER A 45 19.46 -3.94 -1.71
N ALA A 46 20.46 -3.97 -2.60
CA ALA A 46 20.26 -4.43 -3.98
C ALA A 46 19.68 -5.86 -4.04
N TYR A 47 20.08 -6.73 -3.11
CA TYR A 47 19.58 -8.10 -3.03
C TYR A 47 18.07 -8.13 -2.75
N VAL A 48 17.59 -7.42 -1.71
CA VAL A 48 16.16 -7.36 -1.36
C VAL A 48 15.36 -6.60 -2.42
N GLU A 49 15.96 -5.57 -3.03
CA GLU A 49 15.34 -4.76 -4.06
C GLU A 49 14.99 -5.56 -5.32
N GLU A 50 15.76 -6.59 -5.67
CA GLU A 50 15.42 -7.50 -6.78
C GLU A 50 14.08 -8.22 -6.53
N TYR A 51 13.88 -8.77 -5.33
CA TYR A 51 12.63 -9.44 -4.94
C TYR A 51 11.47 -8.44 -4.87
N ARG A 52 11.71 -7.26 -4.30
CA ARG A 52 10.70 -6.20 -4.19
C ARG A 52 10.26 -5.72 -5.58
N CYS A 53 11.19 -5.48 -6.49
CA CYS A 53 10.92 -5.08 -7.87
C CYS A 53 10.14 -6.14 -8.64
N ALA A 54 10.55 -7.41 -8.55
CA ALA A 54 9.86 -8.51 -9.21
C ALA A 54 8.42 -8.65 -8.71
N LEU A 55 8.22 -8.56 -7.40
CA LEU A 55 6.89 -8.60 -6.78
C LEU A 55 6.03 -7.40 -7.19
N GLU A 56 6.58 -6.18 -7.16
CA GLU A 56 5.87 -4.97 -7.56
C GLU A 56 5.36 -5.05 -9.01
N ALA A 57 6.15 -5.62 -9.92
CA ALA A 57 5.75 -5.80 -11.31
C ALA A 57 4.52 -6.72 -11.47
N GLU A 58 4.44 -7.81 -10.70
CA GLU A 58 3.28 -8.70 -10.71
C GLU A 58 2.06 -8.09 -10.00
N ILE A 59 2.27 -7.41 -8.88
CA ILE A 59 1.19 -6.71 -8.17
C ILE A 59 0.58 -5.61 -9.04
N LEU A 60 1.39 -4.87 -9.81
CA LEU A 60 0.88 -3.85 -10.73
C LEU A 60 -0.08 -4.44 -11.77
N LYS A 61 0.24 -5.62 -12.33
CA LYS A 61 -0.65 -6.33 -13.27
C LYS A 61 -1.94 -6.75 -12.58
N TYR A 62 -1.82 -7.39 -11.41
CA TYR A 62 -2.98 -7.80 -10.62
C TYR A 62 -3.90 -6.63 -10.27
N VAL A 63 -3.34 -5.50 -9.85
CA VAL A 63 -4.10 -4.31 -9.48
C VAL A 63 -4.78 -3.68 -10.69
N ALA A 64 -4.11 -3.63 -11.84
CA ALA A 64 -4.69 -3.11 -13.08
C ALA A 64 -5.92 -3.93 -13.53
N GLU A 65 -5.90 -5.24 -13.31
CA GLU A 65 -7.00 -6.15 -13.66
C GLU A 65 -8.13 -6.16 -12.62
N ALA A 66 -7.80 -6.26 -11.33
CA ALA A 66 -8.78 -6.47 -10.27
C ALA A 66 -9.37 -5.16 -9.72
N TYR A 67 -8.61 -4.05 -9.75
CA TYR A 67 -8.99 -2.77 -9.14
C TYR A 67 -8.82 -1.62 -10.14
N PRO A 68 -9.86 -1.29 -10.93
CA PRO A 68 -9.82 -0.12 -11.79
C PRO A 68 -9.53 1.15 -10.98
N LYS A 69 -8.43 1.85 -11.29
CA LYS A 69 -7.89 3.01 -10.54
C LYS A 69 -7.33 2.68 -9.14
N GLY A 70 -7.01 1.41 -8.87
CA GLY A 70 -6.25 1.02 -7.70
C GLY A 70 -4.80 1.52 -7.78
N SER A 71 -4.17 1.64 -6.63
CA SER A 71 -2.76 1.95 -6.45
C SER A 71 -2.12 0.90 -5.54
N SER A 72 -0.86 0.59 -5.78
CA SER A 72 -0.08 -0.35 -4.99
C SER A 72 1.28 0.20 -4.61
N SER A 73 1.82 -0.31 -3.52
CA SER A 73 3.20 -0.12 -3.10
C SER A 73 3.69 -1.35 -2.34
N VAL A 74 4.89 -1.82 -2.67
CA VAL A 74 5.59 -2.90 -1.95
C VAL A 74 6.72 -2.30 -1.12
N TYR A 75 6.70 -2.57 0.18
CA TYR A 75 7.68 -2.10 1.16
C TYR A 75 8.51 -3.26 1.71
N CYS A 76 9.74 -3.00 2.13
CA CYS A 76 10.51 -3.91 2.96
C CYS A 76 10.35 -3.49 4.43
N THR A 77 9.86 -4.38 5.28
CA THR A 77 9.59 -4.07 6.70
C THR A 77 10.63 -4.64 7.65
N ASN A 78 11.39 -5.63 7.20
CA ASN A 78 12.41 -6.31 7.98
C ASN A 78 13.50 -6.83 7.05
N GLY A 79 14.74 -6.90 7.52
CA GLY A 79 15.86 -7.41 6.72
C GLY A 79 16.27 -6.51 5.55
N LYS A 80 16.02 -5.19 5.61
CA LYS A 80 16.34 -4.27 4.51
C LYS A 80 17.82 -4.26 4.13
N ASP A 81 18.72 -4.53 5.07
CA ASP A 81 20.17 -4.50 4.89
C ASP A 81 20.75 -5.89 4.54
N VAL A 82 19.90 -6.88 4.23
CA VAL A 82 20.34 -8.24 3.88
C VAL A 82 20.99 -8.22 2.50
N GLU A 83 22.27 -8.55 2.42
CA GLU A 83 23.02 -8.57 1.14
C GLU A 83 23.32 -9.99 0.62
N GLU A 84 23.13 -11.01 1.45
CA GLU A 84 23.48 -12.40 1.11
C GLU A 84 22.30 -13.35 1.37
N PRO A 85 22.18 -14.44 0.56
CA PRO A 85 21.28 -15.55 0.87
C PRO A 85 21.63 -16.15 2.23
N GLY A 86 20.65 -16.61 2.99
CA GLY A 86 20.88 -17.11 4.35
C GLY A 86 20.21 -16.29 5.46
N SER A 87 19.65 -15.13 5.12
CA SER A 87 19.01 -14.23 6.08
C SER A 87 17.57 -13.94 5.71
N ASP A 88 16.72 -13.87 6.73
CA ASP A 88 15.30 -13.62 6.57
C ASP A 88 15.02 -12.14 6.28
N PHE A 89 14.06 -11.88 5.40
CA PHE A 89 13.54 -10.53 5.15
C PHE A 89 12.03 -10.57 4.89
N ASP A 90 11.37 -9.46 5.17
CA ASP A 90 9.91 -9.36 5.06
C ASP A 90 9.52 -8.25 4.09
N LEU A 91 8.60 -8.58 3.20
CA LEU A 91 7.97 -7.63 2.28
C LEU A 91 6.49 -7.45 2.62
N VAL A 92 6.01 -6.22 2.50
CA VAL A 92 4.59 -5.90 2.65
C VAL A 92 4.06 -5.24 1.39
N VAL A 93 3.03 -5.85 0.81
CA VAL A 93 2.28 -5.29 -0.30
C VAL A 93 1.07 -4.54 0.26
N VAL A 94 0.93 -3.27 -0.10
CA VAL A 94 -0.28 -2.49 0.18
C VAL A 94 -0.96 -2.17 -1.14
N ILE A 95 -2.24 -2.52 -1.25
CA ILE A 95 -3.11 -2.15 -2.36
C ILE A 95 -4.23 -1.29 -1.80
N ALA A 96 -4.45 -0.12 -2.40
CA ALA A 96 -5.55 0.76 -2.07
C ALA A 96 -6.32 1.11 -3.35
N ALA A 97 -7.63 0.96 -3.32
CA ALA A 97 -8.50 1.43 -4.39
C ALA A 97 -9.68 2.17 -3.78
N ALA A 98 -10.07 3.28 -4.38
CA ALA A 98 -11.23 4.04 -3.94
C ALA A 98 -12.11 4.34 -5.14
N ARG A 99 -13.40 4.08 -4.98
CA ARG A 99 -14.43 4.55 -5.90
C ARG A 99 -15.22 5.63 -5.18
N LEU A 100 -14.91 6.87 -5.53
CA LEU A 100 -15.66 8.04 -5.10
C LEU A 100 -16.60 8.42 -6.24
N SER A 101 -17.90 8.23 -6.03
CA SER A 101 -18.91 8.66 -6.99
C SER A 101 -19.94 9.54 -6.28
N PRO A 102 -19.58 10.80 -5.95
CA PRO A 102 -20.46 11.71 -5.20
C PRO A 102 -21.82 11.92 -5.87
N GLN A 103 -21.83 11.97 -7.21
CA GLN A 103 -23.06 12.13 -8.01
C GLN A 103 -24.01 10.93 -7.88
N ASN A 104 -23.50 9.75 -7.55
CA ASN A 104 -24.28 8.53 -7.35
C ASN A 104 -24.40 8.15 -5.87
N PHE A 105 -24.01 9.06 -4.94
CA PHE A 105 -24.01 8.83 -3.48
C PHE A 105 -23.34 7.52 -3.05
N CYS A 106 -22.39 7.03 -3.85
CA CYS A 106 -21.71 5.76 -3.64
C CYS A 106 -20.22 6.02 -3.46
N ASN A 107 -19.76 5.80 -2.23
CA ASN A 107 -18.35 5.79 -1.87
C ASN A 107 -17.99 4.39 -1.40
N GLY A 108 -16.97 3.81 -2.00
CA GLY A 108 -16.40 2.53 -1.59
C GLY A 108 -14.89 2.63 -1.55
N SER A 109 -14.28 2.01 -0.55
CA SER A 109 -12.82 1.93 -0.44
C SER A 109 -12.40 0.50 -0.19
N TRP A 110 -11.33 0.09 -0.84
CA TRP A 110 -10.75 -1.23 -0.73
C TRP A 110 -9.31 -1.09 -0.31
N ARG A 111 -8.91 -1.82 0.74
CA ARG A 111 -7.53 -1.87 1.21
C ARG A 111 -7.12 -3.32 1.42
N THR A 112 -6.05 -3.73 0.77
CA THR A 112 -5.46 -5.06 0.96
C THR A 112 -4.04 -4.87 1.46
N ILE A 113 -3.68 -5.65 2.48
CA ILE A 113 -2.31 -5.72 2.98
C ILE A 113 -1.88 -7.19 2.92
N TRP A 114 -0.81 -7.50 2.19
CA TRP A 114 -0.20 -8.83 2.16
C TRP A 114 1.19 -8.75 2.77
N ASN A 115 1.45 -9.56 3.80
CA ASN A 115 2.77 -9.72 4.39
C ASN A 115 3.38 -10.98 3.80
N ILE A 116 4.64 -10.89 3.40
CA ILE A 116 5.39 -11.95 2.75
C ILE A 116 6.68 -12.13 3.54
N GLU A 117 6.79 -13.28 4.19
CA GLU A 117 7.93 -13.63 5.03
C GLU A 117 8.84 -14.57 4.23
N PHE A 118 10.09 -14.17 4.01
CA PHE A 118 11.12 -15.01 3.39
C PHE A 118 11.96 -15.61 4.51
N LYS A 119 11.82 -16.92 4.74
CA LYS A 119 12.55 -17.67 5.77
C LYS A 119 13.55 -18.64 5.15
N ASP A 120 14.85 -18.41 5.41
CA ASP A 120 15.94 -19.22 4.87
C ASP A 120 15.94 -20.64 5.47
N ASP A 121 15.71 -20.75 6.79
CA ASP A 121 15.72 -21.99 7.58
C ASP A 121 14.80 -23.11 7.02
N ILE A 122 13.85 -22.76 6.16
CA ILE A 122 12.83 -23.69 5.68
C ILE A 122 12.67 -23.69 4.14
N GLN A 123 13.39 -22.84 3.39
CA GLN A 123 13.09 -22.56 1.96
C GLN A 123 11.58 -22.38 1.70
N LYS A 124 10.87 -21.73 2.62
CA LYS A 124 9.42 -21.51 2.52
C LYS A 124 9.11 -20.02 2.45
N LEU A 125 8.24 -19.69 1.50
CA LEU A 125 7.60 -18.39 1.41
C LEU A 125 6.25 -18.47 2.11
N GLU A 126 6.05 -17.70 3.18
CA GLU A 126 4.75 -17.60 3.86
C GLU A 126 4.05 -16.29 3.47
N LEU A 127 2.83 -16.40 2.95
CA LEU A 127 2.00 -15.29 2.48
C LEU A 127 0.81 -15.09 3.43
N ASN A 128 0.87 -14.06 4.25
CA ASN A 128 -0.14 -13.71 5.24
C ASN A 128 -0.92 -12.47 4.78
N GLY A 129 -2.10 -12.69 4.19
CA GLY A 129 -2.96 -11.62 3.68
C GLY A 129 -4.03 -11.16 4.66
N LYS A 130 -4.15 -9.85 4.87
CA LYS A 130 -5.30 -9.21 5.52
C LYS A 130 -6.04 -8.34 4.50
N LEU A 131 -7.27 -8.72 4.21
CA LEU A 131 -8.17 -7.91 3.40
C LEU A 131 -9.03 -7.02 4.32
N LEU A 132 -8.98 -5.70 4.11
CA LEU A 132 -9.82 -4.71 4.77
C LEU A 132 -10.73 -4.06 3.72
N VAL A 133 -11.97 -4.55 3.62
CA VAL A 133 -13.00 -3.90 2.80
C VAL A 133 -13.56 -2.73 3.61
N GLY A 134 -13.28 -1.50 3.18
CA GLY A 134 -13.88 -0.33 3.80
C GLY A 134 -15.30 -0.15 3.31
N SER A 135 -16.22 0.13 4.24
CA SER A 135 -17.67 0.16 4.08
C SER A 135 -18.16 0.57 2.69
N PHE A 136 -18.91 -0.34 2.07
CA PHE A 136 -19.78 -0.02 0.95
C PHE A 136 -21.03 0.65 1.52
N SER A 137 -20.99 1.96 1.78
CA SER A 137 -22.24 2.71 1.98
C SER A 137 -22.86 2.94 0.61
N SER A 138 -23.47 1.89 0.05
CA SER A 138 -24.61 2.14 -0.80
C SER A 138 -25.72 2.58 0.14
N GLN A 139 -25.78 3.86 0.45
CA GLN A 139 -27.10 4.42 0.68
C GLN A 139 -27.83 4.17 -0.64
N VAL A 140 -28.66 3.14 -0.70
CA VAL A 140 -29.81 3.17 -1.59
C VAL A 140 -30.68 4.29 -1.05
N GLY A 141 -30.28 5.49 -1.45
CA GLY A 141 -31.06 6.66 -1.61
C GLY A 141 -30.49 7.27 -2.89
N ALA A 142 -31.21 7.33 -4.00
CA ALA A 142 -32.17 8.41 -4.16
C ALA A 142 -32.06 9.36 -2.97
N HIS A 143 -31.42 10.52 -3.14
CA HIS A 143 -31.40 11.53 -2.11
C HIS A 143 -32.85 11.92 -1.78
N TYR A 144 -33.46 11.18 -0.86
CA TYR A 144 -34.61 11.54 -0.08
C TYR A 144 -34.03 11.68 1.31
N PHE A 145 -33.87 12.94 1.72
CA PHE A 145 -33.76 13.29 3.11
C PHE A 145 -35.07 12.80 3.77
N GLU A 146 -35.06 11.61 4.35
CA GLU A 146 -35.96 11.34 5.47
C GLU A 146 -35.27 10.48 6.55
N GLU A 147 -34.72 9.27 6.34
CA GLU A 147 -34.38 8.42 7.52
C GLU A 147 -33.24 7.36 7.38
N GLY A 148 -31.95 7.75 7.46
CA GLY A 148 -30.91 6.87 8.07
C GLY A 148 -29.60 6.56 7.33
N ASN A 149 -28.59 6.10 8.09
CA ASN A 149 -27.23 5.76 7.65
C ASN A 149 -26.97 4.25 7.78
N VAL A 150 -26.53 3.57 6.71
CA VAL A 150 -26.14 2.14 6.73
C VAL A 150 -24.67 2.01 6.39
N GLN A 151 -23.92 1.34 7.28
CA GLN A 151 -22.49 1.06 7.16
C GLN A 151 -22.29 -0.46 7.17
N LEU A 152 -21.51 -0.98 6.21
CA LEU A 152 -21.07 -2.38 6.21
C LEU A 152 -19.65 -2.42 6.80
N ASP A 153 -19.42 -3.17 7.86
CA ASP A 153 -18.09 -3.37 8.47
C ASP A 153 -17.55 -4.76 8.12
#